data_AF-A0A0D2N2U2-F1
#
_entry.id   AF-A0A0D2N2U2-F1
#
_cell.length_a   1.000
_cell.length_b   1.000
_cell.length_c   1.000
_cell.angle_alpha   90.00
_cell.angle_beta   90.00
_cell.angle_gamma   90.00
#
_symmetry.space_group_name_H-M   'P 1'
#
loop_
_entity.id
_entity.type
_entity.pdbx_description
1 polymer ?
#
loop_
_entity_poly.entity_id
_entity_poly.type
_entity_poly.pdbx_seq_one_letter_code
_entity_poly.pdbx_strand_id
1 'polypeptide(L)'
;MCRLRPNLRAVDPLELARAADALQSLLELPSRHELQRRVLVNHPQLLTQPPPSWEAHVAALSEGLGAPRGAVLSMCRRHPSLLYSDPDLVLSKMAALRGLLGVDAARAARLAQSFPMLLIIGVGKPAERLAALQDGLGLDWEAVAKMCLVNPQLLITPAETVMANKEAWEEVAAGTGHVADWKTGPLLLTQKSAKVTARWRLLRRLAPLHAPWADWMARRGGAGSILFGSERAWLKVEFLAGRLAPEGAGAAPARAAEAPAAAAPAGGAGQALLVGTAEGAAPATSAPAANTGAAAEGRPGTRGAAAADESAAAGRSRPAGAWHEPEQQTVDLPANGVAAGGLAASARPTLEGAPLSLRQLVAEWSYMNVEAWQPGFMAWLAERGVPCNEPAEPESVAGGNEEGPS
;
A
#
# COMPACT_ATOMS: atom_id res chain seq x y z
N MET A 1 1.94 8.42 27.76
CA MET A 1 2.82 7.60 28.63
C MET A 1 3.14 6.29 27.91
N CYS A 2 4.35 6.15 27.35
CA CYS A 2 4.77 4.91 26.69
C CYS A 2 5.03 3.84 27.75
N ARG A 3 4.25 2.76 27.77
CA ARG A 3 4.56 1.56 28.56
C ARG A 3 5.78 0.88 27.94
N LEU A 4 6.97 1.36 28.30
CA LEU A 4 8.23 0.70 27.97
C LEU A 4 8.16 -0.75 28.44
N ARG A 5 8.49 -1.69 27.56
CA ARG A 5 8.49 -3.12 27.89
C ARG A 5 9.43 -3.37 29.08
N PRO A 6 9.07 -4.25 30.03
CA PRO A 6 9.86 -4.50 31.23
C PRO A 6 11.35 -4.76 30.96
N ASN A 7 11.64 -5.48 29.87
CA ASN A 7 13.00 -5.87 29.49
C ASN A 7 13.92 -4.70 29.16
N LEU A 8 13.39 -3.56 28.67
CA LEU A 8 14.21 -2.40 28.34
C LEU A 8 14.67 -1.62 29.57
N ARG A 9 13.98 -1.77 30.71
CA ARG A 9 14.37 -1.10 31.95
C ARG A 9 15.57 -1.74 32.62
N ALA A 10 15.87 -2.99 32.27
CA ALA A 10 16.98 -3.75 32.83
C ALA A 10 18.30 -3.54 32.07
N VAL A 11 18.26 -2.97 30.86
CA VAL A 11 19.44 -2.72 30.03
C VAL A 11 20.06 -1.38 30.41
N ASP A 12 21.40 -1.32 30.47
CA ASP A 12 22.13 -0.09 30.71
C ASP A 12 21.75 0.98 29.65
N PRO A 13 21.33 2.19 30.06
CA PRO A 13 21.07 3.30 29.14
C PRO A 13 22.20 3.59 28.15
N LEU A 14 23.46 3.38 28.55
CA LEU A 14 24.61 3.59 27.67
C LEU A 14 24.69 2.52 26.57
N GLU A 15 24.35 1.27 26.89
CA GLU A 15 24.25 0.19 25.90
C GLU A 15 23.11 0.43 24.93
N LEU A 16 21.94 0.86 25.42
CA LEU A 16 20.81 1.21 24.57
C LEU A 16 21.15 2.37 23.61
N ALA A 17 21.89 3.37 24.09
CA ALA A 17 22.34 4.49 23.27
C ALA A 17 23.30 4.03 22.15
N ARG A 18 24.28 3.17 22.49
CA ARG A 18 25.21 2.60 21.50
C ARG A 18 24.50 1.70 20.49
N ALA A 19 23.55 0.89 20.93
CA ALA A 19 22.71 0.05 20.06
C ALA A 19 21.88 0.92 19.10
N ALA A 20 21.32 2.02 19.59
CA ALA A 20 20.59 2.98 18.75
C ALA A 20 21.48 3.63 17.70
N ASP A 21 22.71 4.05 18.05
CA ASP A 21 23.67 4.61 17.09
C ASP A 21 24.08 3.60 16.01
N ALA A 22 24.40 2.37 16.43
CA ALA A 22 24.73 1.31 15.50
C ALA A 22 23.56 0.98 14.56
N LEU A 23 22.32 0.94 15.07
CA LEU A 23 21.13 0.70 14.27
C LEU A 23 20.83 1.86 13.32
N GLN A 24 21.02 3.11 13.75
CA GLN A 24 20.88 4.28 12.90
C GLN A 24 21.87 4.24 11.74
N SER A 25 23.14 3.92 12.04
CA SER A 25 24.21 3.82 11.05
C SER A 25 23.95 2.69 10.07
N LEU A 26 23.59 1.49 10.55
CA LEU A 26 23.27 0.33 9.71
C LEU A 26 22.12 0.62 8.73
N LEU A 27 21.05 1.27 9.22
CA LEU A 27 19.87 1.60 8.41
C LEU A 27 20.04 2.86 7.57
N GLU A 28 21.20 3.53 7.63
CA GLU A 28 21.50 4.77 6.91
C GLU A 28 20.41 5.83 7.16
N LEU A 29 19.99 5.98 8.42
CA LEU A 29 18.98 6.98 8.79
C LEU A 29 19.64 8.32 9.12
N PRO A 30 19.07 9.44 8.66
CA PRO A 30 19.73 10.75 8.76
C PRO A 30 19.83 11.27 10.20
N SER A 31 19.00 10.78 11.12
CA SER A 31 19.00 11.23 12.52
C SER A 31 18.40 10.19 13.46
N ARG A 32 18.74 10.31 14.76
CA ARG A 32 18.12 9.53 15.84
C ARG A 32 16.61 9.74 15.92
N HIS A 33 16.12 10.94 15.60
CA HIS A 33 14.69 11.23 15.58
C HIS A 33 13.96 10.38 14.53
N GLU A 34 14.52 10.22 13.32
CA GLU A 34 13.93 9.35 12.29
C GLU A 34 14.01 7.87 12.69
N LEU A 35 15.11 7.43 13.33
CA LEU A 35 15.18 6.09 13.92
C LEU A 35 14.07 5.86 14.95
N GLN A 36 13.89 6.80 15.88
CA GLN A 36 12.85 6.70 16.91
C GLN A 36 11.46 6.61 16.27
N ARG A 37 11.13 7.58 15.41
CA ARG A 37 9.80 7.70 14.78
C ARG A 37 9.45 6.51 13.88
N ARG A 38 10.40 6.02 13.06
CA ARG A 38 10.12 4.98 12.07
C ARG A 38 10.30 3.57 12.61
N VAL A 39 11.25 3.37 13.52
CA VAL A 39 11.69 2.03 13.94
C VAL A 39 11.31 1.77 15.40
N LEU A 40 11.86 2.55 16.32
CA LEU A 40 11.84 2.19 17.74
C LEU A 40 10.48 2.36 18.41
N VAL A 41 9.60 3.22 17.90
CA VAL A 41 8.21 3.32 18.41
C VAL A 41 7.47 1.99 18.29
N ASN A 42 7.65 1.27 17.16
CA ASN A 42 6.95 0.03 16.88
C ASN A 42 7.80 -1.23 17.17
N HIS A 43 9.12 -1.09 17.20
CA HIS A 43 10.06 -2.20 17.34
C HIS A 43 11.15 -1.91 18.39
N PRO A 44 10.80 -1.54 19.63
CA PRO A 44 11.79 -1.16 20.64
C PRO A 44 12.68 -2.34 21.07
N GLN A 45 12.23 -3.58 20.87
CA GLN A 45 13.03 -4.79 21.13
C GLN A 45 14.31 -4.88 20.30
N LEU A 46 14.41 -4.14 19.19
CA LEU A 46 15.65 -4.10 18.40
C LEU A 46 16.83 -3.65 19.26
N LEU A 47 16.63 -2.72 20.19
CA LEU A 47 17.71 -2.25 21.08
C LEU A 47 18.24 -3.30 22.06
N THR A 48 17.52 -4.42 22.24
CA THR A 48 17.96 -5.52 23.11
C THR A 48 18.81 -6.55 22.38
N GLN A 49 18.99 -6.42 21.06
CA GLN A 49 19.82 -7.30 20.26
C GLN A 49 21.25 -6.76 20.13
N PRO A 50 22.27 -7.64 20.11
CA PRO A 50 23.65 -7.20 19.96
C PRO A 50 23.91 -6.68 18.54
N PRO A 51 24.58 -5.53 18.35
CA PRO A 51 24.81 -4.95 17.02
C PRO A 51 25.47 -5.87 15.97
N PRO A 52 26.48 -6.72 16.32
CA PRO A 52 27.07 -7.66 15.37
C PRO A 52 26.05 -8.64 14.75
N SER A 53 24.93 -8.88 15.43
CA SER A 53 23.88 -9.76 14.90
C SER A 53 23.16 -9.16 13.70
N TRP A 54 22.99 -7.83 13.62
CA TRP A 54 22.23 -7.23 12.52
C TRP A 54 23.01 -7.22 11.20
N GLU A 55 24.32 -7.01 11.22
CA GLU A 55 25.13 -7.05 10.00
C GLU A 55 25.19 -8.46 9.41
N ALA A 56 25.47 -9.46 10.26
CA ALA A 56 25.43 -10.85 9.86
C ALA A 56 24.04 -11.24 9.35
N HIS A 57 22.98 -10.76 10.00
CA HIS A 57 21.60 -10.99 9.58
C HIS A 57 21.29 -10.37 8.21
N VAL A 58 21.70 -9.12 7.98
CA VAL A 58 21.53 -8.46 6.67
C VAL A 58 22.33 -9.17 5.58
N ALA A 59 23.55 -9.64 5.89
CA ALA A 59 24.36 -10.42 4.96
C ALA A 59 23.67 -11.75 4.59
N ALA A 60 23.19 -12.49 5.58
CA ALA A 60 22.46 -13.75 5.37
C ALA A 60 21.19 -13.53 4.51
N LEU A 61 20.42 -12.48 4.78
CA LEU A 61 19.27 -12.11 3.95
C LEU A 61 19.69 -11.70 2.54
N SER A 62 20.77 -10.95 2.38
CA SER A 62 21.28 -10.51 1.07
C SER A 62 21.67 -11.70 0.21
N GLU A 63 22.43 -12.64 0.77
CA GLU A 63 22.85 -13.87 0.11
C GLU A 63 21.65 -14.75 -0.22
N GLY A 64 20.81 -15.10 0.77
CA GLY A 64 19.72 -16.03 0.57
C GLY A 64 18.59 -15.51 -0.33
N LEU A 65 18.35 -14.19 -0.36
CA LEU A 65 17.39 -13.58 -1.27
C LEU A 65 17.98 -13.31 -2.67
N GLY A 66 19.30 -13.43 -2.84
CA GLY A 66 19.99 -13.00 -4.07
C GLY A 66 19.79 -11.51 -4.37
N ALA A 67 19.70 -10.68 -3.33
CA ALA A 67 19.41 -9.25 -3.43
C ALA A 67 20.62 -8.42 -2.97
N PRO A 68 20.90 -7.26 -3.57
CA PRO A 68 22.00 -6.41 -3.12
C PRO A 68 21.73 -5.91 -1.70
N ARG A 69 22.80 -5.77 -0.89
CA ARG A 69 22.73 -5.32 0.52
C ARG A 69 21.86 -4.06 0.70
N GLY A 70 22.01 -3.07 -0.17
CA GLY A 70 21.22 -1.82 -0.11
C GLY A 70 19.71 -2.04 -0.30
N ALA A 71 19.30 -3.02 -1.12
CA ALA A 71 17.89 -3.38 -1.26
C ALA A 71 17.36 -4.04 0.02
N VAL A 72 18.13 -4.94 0.64
CA VAL A 72 17.75 -5.56 1.93
C VAL A 72 17.65 -4.50 3.03
N LEU A 73 18.59 -3.56 3.12
CA LEU A 73 18.49 -2.44 4.06
C LEU A 73 17.26 -1.56 3.79
N SER A 74 16.92 -1.31 2.52
CA SER A 74 15.67 -0.63 2.14
C SER A 74 14.42 -1.41 2.60
N MET A 75 14.44 -2.74 2.54
CA MET A 75 13.38 -3.58 3.11
C MET A 75 13.32 -3.45 4.64
N CYS A 76 14.45 -3.57 5.33
CA CYS A 76 14.53 -3.44 6.79
C CYS A 76 14.11 -2.05 7.30
N ARG A 77 14.41 -0.97 6.57
CA ARG A 77 13.92 0.37 6.89
C ARG A 77 12.39 0.47 6.86
N ARG A 78 11.75 -0.15 5.86
CA ARG A 78 10.28 -0.15 5.72
C ARG A 78 9.62 -1.13 6.69
N HIS A 79 10.31 -2.24 6.99
CA HIS A 79 9.83 -3.29 7.87
C HIS A 79 10.93 -3.76 8.82
N PRO A 80 11.16 -3.04 9.94
CA PRO A 80 12.25 -3.33 10.86
C PRO A 80 12.16 -4.69 11.55
N SER A 81 10.99 -5.35 11.48
CA SER A 81 10.83 -6.72 11.95
C SER A 81 11.70 -7.74 11.24
N LEU A 82 12.17 -7.45 10.03
CA LEU A 82 13.11 -8.33 9.33
C LEU A 82 14.42 -8.51 10.11
N LEU A 83 14.93 -7.45 10.75
CA LEU A 83 16.22 -7.49 11.46
C LEU A 83 16.27 -8.43 12.66
N TYR A 84 15.12 -8.79 13.24
CA TYR A 84 15.02 -9.76 14.34
C TYR A 84 14.26 -11.03 13.95
N SER A 85 13.91 -11.18 12.67
CA SER A 85 13.36 -12.45 12.18
C SER A 85 14.46 -13.50 12.11
N ASP A 86 14.10 -14.77 11.99
CA ASP A 86 15.07 -15.82 11.67
C ASP A 86 15.35 -15.81 10.16
N PRO A 87 16.61 -15.65 9.69
CA PRO A 87 16.92 -15.67 8.26
C PRO A 87 16.42 -16.93 7.57
N ASP A 88 16.59 -18.10 8.17
CA ASP A 88 16.24 -19.38 7.54
C ASP A 88 14.73 -19.47 7.34
N LEU A 89 13.95 -18.98 8.31
CA LEU A 89 12.50 -18.86 8.18
C LEU A 89 12.09 -17.88 7.08
N VAL A 90 12.77 -16.74 6.95
CA VAL A 90 12.52 -15.77 5.88
C VAL A 90 12.79 -16.38 4.50
N LEU A 91 13.89 -17.14 4.36
CA LEU A 91 14.25 -17.82 3.12
C LEU A 91 13.29 -18.96 2.79
N SER A 92 12.84 -19.72 3.79
CA SER A 92 11.80 -20.74 3.64
C SER A 92 10.48 -20.14 3.13
N LYS A 93 10.06 -18.99 3.69
CA LYS A 93 8.88 -18.25 3.20
C LYS A 93 9.06 -17.75 1.77
N MET A 94 10.26 -17.30 1.40
CA MET A 94 10.56 -16.92 0.01
C MET A 94 10.43 -18.12 -0.95
N ALA A 95 10.97 -19.28 -0.57
CA ALA A 95 10.85 -20.50 -1.36
C ALA A 95 9.38 -20.96 -1.51
N ALA A 96 8.60 -20.87 -0.43
CA ALA A 96 7.17 -21.15 -0.46
C ALA A 96 6.41 -20.17 -1.38
N LEU A 97 6.70 -18.86 -1.29
CA LEU A 97 6.10 -17.84 -2.14
C LEU A 97 6.43 -18.06 -3.63
N ARG A 98 7.66 -18.47 -3.92
CA ARG A 98 8.12 -18.83 -5.27
C ARG A 98 7.31 -19.99 -5.85
N GLY A 99 7.17 -21.08 -5.08
CA GLY A 99 6.37 -22.24 -5.49
C GLY A 99 4.89 -21.91 -5.64
N LEU A 100 4.35 -21.12 -4.71
CA LEU A 100 2.96 -20.70 -4.71
C LEU A 100 2.57 -19.90 -5.96
N LEU A 101 3.43 -18.96 -6.39
CA LEU A 101 3.15 -18.09 -7.52
C LEU A 101 3.69 -18.62 -8.85
N GLY A 102 4.41 -19.75 -8.85
CA GLY A 102 4.98 -20.34 -10.06
C GLY A 102 5.99 -19.43 -10.77
N VAL A 103 6.78 -18.65 -10.03
CA VAL A 103 7.77 -17.71 -10.59
C VAL A 103 9.20 -18.13 -10.31
N ASP A 104 10.16 -17.58 -11.05
CA ASP A 104 11.58 -17.79 -10.76
C ASP A 104 12.04 -17.07 -9.48
N ALA A 105 13.25 -17.43 -9.01
CA ALA A 105 13.82 -16.86 -7.79
C ALA A 105 14.04 -15.33 -7.88
N ALA A 106 14.46 -14.81 -9.03
CA ALA A 106 14.72 -13.39 -9.21
C ALA A 106 13.42 -12.57 -9.19
N ARG A 107 12.33 -13.09 -9.75
CA ARG A 107 10.99 -12.48 -9.71
C ARG A 107 10.44 -12.51 -8.29
N ALA A 108 10.59 -13.62 -7.56
CA ALA A 108 10.19 -13.71 -6.16
C ALA A 108 10.99 -12.72 -5.28
N ALA A 109 12.31 -12.60 -5.50
CA ALA A 109 13.17 -11.62 -4.84
C ALA A 109 12.70 -10.18 -5.08
N ARG A 110 12.42 -9.79 -6.33
CA ARG A 110 11.85 -8.47 -6.66
C ARG A 110 10.50 -8.24 -5.98
N LEU A 111 9.64 -9.27 -5.94
CA LEU A 111 8.34 -9.20 -5.30
C LEU A 111 8.46 -8.89 -3.79
N ALA A 112 9.33 -9.62 -3.09
CA ALA A 112 9.57 -9.39 -1.68
C ALA A 112 10.28 -8.07 -1.40
N GLN A 113 11.19 -7.65 -2.30
CA GLN A 113 11.78 -6.32 -2.22
C GLN A 113 10.71 -5.24 -2.33
N SER A 114 9.78 -5.33 -3.28
CA SER A 114 8.68 -4.36 -3.38
C SER A 114 7.72 -4.42 -2.20
N PHE A 115 7.42 -5.63 -1.69
CA PHE A 115 6.44 -5.90 -0.62
C PHE A 115 7.02 -6.78 0.50
N PRO A 116 7.90 -6.23 1.37
CA PRO A 116 8.60 -7.05 2.37
C PRO A 116 7.68 -7.68 3.42
N MET A 117 6.46 -7.14 3.59
CA MET A 117 5.42 -7.76 4.40
C MET A 117 5.14 -9.23 4.04
N LEU A 118 5.34 -9.64 2.79
CA LEU A 118 5.13 -11.03 2.37
C LEU A 118 6.07 -12.02 3.10
N LEU A 119 7.23 -11.54 3.55
CA LEU A 119 8.20 -12.34 4.32
C LEU A 119 7.89 -12.35 5.82
N ILE A 120 7.05 -11.41 6.28
CA ILE A 120 6.76 -11.22 7.71
C ILE A 120 5.47 -11.93 8.11
N ILE A 121 4.46 -11.93 7.23
CA ILE A 121 3.21 -12.65 7.47
C ILE A 121 3.47 -14.15 7.74
N GLY A 122 2.58 -14.79 8.49
CA GLY A 122 2.72 -16.18 8.91
C GLY A 122 2.95 -17.12 7.72
N VAL A 123 3.73 -18.18 7.96
CA VAL A 123 3.91 -19.26 6.97
C VAL A 123 2.53 -19.80 6.60
N GLY A 124 2.26 -20.02 5.31
CA GLY A 124 0.96 -20.50 4.82
C GLY A 124 -0.10 -19.41 4.57
N LYS A 125 -0.02 -18.24 5.23
CA LYS A 125 -1.01 -17.15 5.03
C LYS A 125 -1.15 -16.69 3.58
N PRO A 126 -0.06 -16.56 2.78
CA PRO A 126 -0.20 -16.27 1.34
C PRO A 126 -1.00 -17.35 0.59
N ALA A 127 -0.80 -18.63 0.92
CA ALA A 127 -1.47 -19.74 0.26
C ALA A 127 -2.96 -19.80 0.61
N GLU A 128 -3.28 -19.65 1.90
CA GLU A 128 -4.67 -19.53 2.38
C GLU A 128 -5.41 -18.39 1.68
N ARG A 129 -4.76 -17.21 1.57
CA ARG A 129 -5.33 -16.05 0.88
C ARG A 129 -5.50 -16.28 -0.61
N LEU A 130 -4.52 -16.92 -1.26
CA LEU A 130 -4.60 -17.18 -2.69
C LEU A 130 -5.76 -18.14 -3.02
N ALA A 131 -5.96 -19.19 -2.20
CA ALA A 131 -7.10 -20.09 -2.31
C ALA A 131 -8.44 -19.35 -2.08
N ALA A 132 -8.54 -18.56 -1.02
CA ALA A 132 -9.76 -17.78 -0.75
C ALA A 132 -10.07 -16.77 -1.86
N LEU A 133 -9.05 -16.18 -2.50
CA LEU A 133 -9.21 -15.32 -3.67
C LEU A 133 -9.67 -16.10 -4.91
N GLN A 134 -9.15 -17.32 -5.11
CA GLN A 134 -9.60 -18.20 -6.20
C GLN A 134 -11.10 -18.47 -6.09
N ASP A 135 -11.55 -18.91 -4.92
CA ASP A 135 -12.94 -19.24 -4.66
C ASP A 135 -13.84 -18.00 -4.76
N GLY A 136 -13.45 -16.90 -4.10
CA GLY A 136 -14.25 -15.68 -4.05
C GLY A 136 -14.34 -14.91 -5.38
N LEU A 137 -13.31 -15.00 -6.23
CA LEU A 137 -13.30 -14.31 -7.53
C LEU A 137 -13.85 -15.19 -8.66
N GLY A 138 -14.02 -16.50 -8.44
CA GLY A 138 -14.43 -17.45 -9.47
C GLY A 138 -13.45 -17.49 -10.65
N LEU A 139 -12.15 -17.40 -10.36
CA LEU A 139 -11.07 -17.45 -11.35
C LEU A 139 -10.27 -18.73 -11.15
N ASP A 140 -9.61 -19.21 -12.21
CA ASP A 140 -8.64 -20.29 -12.05
C ASP A 140 -7.39 -19.82 -11.28
N TRP A 141 -6.62 -20.78 -10.78
CA TRP A 141 -5.42 -20.52 -10.00
C TRP A 141 -4.39 -19.64 -10.75
N GLU A 142 -4.18 -19.90 -12.04
CA GLU A 142 -3.19 -19.19 -12.85
C GLU A 142 -3.55 -17.70 -12.99
N ALA A 143 -4.83 -17.40 -13.21
CA ALA A 143 -5.35 -16.04 -13.30
C ALA A 143 -5.19 -15.29 -11.98
N VAL A 144 -5.50 -15.91 -10.83
CA VAL A 144 -5.32 -15.25 -9.53
C VAL A 144 -3.83 -15.09 -9.19
N ALA A 145 -2.99 -16.09 -9.45
CA ALA A 145 -1.54 -15.98 -9.24
C ALA A 145 -0.95 -14.83 -10.07
N LYS A 146 -1.31 -14.73 -11.36
CA LYS A 146 -0.93 -13.62 -12.23
C LYS A 146 -1.42 -12.28 -11.69
N MET A 147 -2.65 -12.23 -11.18
CA MET A 147 -3.23 -11.04 -10.58
C MET A 147 -2.46 -10.60 -9.31
N CYS A 148 -2.05 -11.54 -8.46
CA CYS A 148 -1.21 -11.29 -7.29
C CYS A 148 0.22 -10.85 -7.67
N LEU A 149 0.75 -11.29 -8.81
CA LEU A 149 2.04 -10.80 -9.33
C LEU A 149 1.97 -9.35 -9.80
N VAL A 150 0.80 -8.89 -10.26
CA VAL A 150 0.56 -7.49 -10.64
C VAL A 150 0.28 -6.64 -9.41
N ASN A 151 -0.50 -7.15 -8.45
CA ASN A 151 -0.82 -6.47 -7.19
C ASN A 151 -0.59 -7.38 -5.97
N PRO A 152 0.64 -7.40 -5.43
CA PRO A 152 1.02 -8.30 -4.34
C PRO A 152 0.33 -7.99 -3.01
N GLN A 153 -0.26 -6.79 -2.89
CA GLN A 153 -1.10 -6.39 -1.77
C GLN A 153 -2.30 -7.34 -1.58
N LEU A 154 -2.76 -8.02 -2.64
CA LEU A 154 -3.81 -9.05 -2.56
C LEU A 154 -3.45 -10.21 -1.63
N LEU A 155 -2.16 -10.57 -1.52
CA LEU A 155 -1.69 -11.61 -0.61
C LEU A 155 -1.52 -11.11 0.83
N ILE A 156 -1.71 -9.81 1.07
CA ILE A 156 -1.58 -9.16 2.38
C ILE A 156 -2.95 -8.79 2.94
N THR A 157 -3.87 -8.35 2.08
CA THR A 157 -5.23 -7.97 2.44
C THR A 157 -6.09 -9.22 2.74
N PRO A 158 -6.92 -9.21 3.80
CA PRO A 158 -7.88 -10.27 4.04
C PRO A 158 -8.84 -10.47 2.85
N ALA A 159 -9.17 -11.73 2.53
CA ALA A 159 -9.98 -12.06 1.36
C ALA A 159 -11.38 -11.42 1.44
N GLU A 160 -11.95 -11.33 2.64
CA GLU A 160 -13.25 -10.71 2.91
C GLU A 160 -13.25 -9.23 2.51
N THR A 161 -12.14 -8.52 2.78
CA THR A 161 -11.99 -7.12 2.37
C THR A 161 -11.88 -6.99 0.85
N VAL A 162 -11.20 -7.93 0.19
CA VAL A 162 -11.09 -7.96 -1.27
C VAL A 162 -12.47 -8.21 -1.91
N MET A 163 -13.26 -9.14 -1.37
CA MET A 163 -14.61 -9.43 -1.86
C MET A 163 -15.55 -8.24 -1.68
N ALA A 164 -15.53 -7.60 -0.50
CA ALA A 164 -16.32 -6.39 -0.26
C ALA A 164 -15.95 -5.25 -1.22
N ASN A 165 -14.67 -5.10 -1.56
CA ASN A 165 -14.22 -4.11 -2.55
C ASN A 165 -14.67 -4.49 -3.98
N LYS A 166 -14.67 -5.77 -4.34
CA LYS A 166 -15.20 -6.26 -5.61
C LYS A 166 -16.69 -5.94 -5.73
N GLU A 167 -17.49 -6.32 -4.74
CA GLU A 167 -18.94 -6.08 -4.73
C GLU A 167 -19.27 -4.59 -4.85
N ALA A 168 -18.61 -3.75 -4.05
CA ALA A 168 -18.79 -2.29 -4.12
C ALA A 168 -18.41 -1.72 -5.50
N TRP A 169 -17.38 -2.27 -6.16
CA TRP A 169 -17.03 -1.89 -7.51
C TRP A 169 -18.09 -2.34 -8.53
N GLU A 170 -18.54 -3.59 -8.46
CA GLU A 170 -19.55 -4.14 -9.37
C GLU A 170 -20.87 -3.37 -9.27
N GLU A 171 -21.26 -2.97 -8.06
CA GLU A 171 -22.42 -2.11 -7.83
C GLU A 171 -22.25 -0.74 -8.51
N VAL A 172 -21.13 -0.05 -8.29
CA VAL A 172 -20.95 1.31 -8.83
C VAL A 172 -20.69 1.32 -10.35
N ALA A 173 -20.14 0.24 -10.89
CA ALA A 173 -19.89 0.03 -12.31
C ALA A 173 -21.06 -0.66 -13.04
N ALA A 174 -22.17 -0.96 -12.35
CA ALA A 174 -23.34 -1.56 -12.97
C ALA A 174 -23.84 -0.71 -14.15
N GLY A 175 -24.09 -1.37 -15.29
CA GLY A 175 -24.58 -0.73 -16.52
C GLY A 175 -23.54 0.06 -17.32
N THR A 176 -22.27 0.11 -16.89
CA THR A 176 -21.23 0.90 -17.59
C THR A 176 -20.34 0.07 -18.51
N GLY A 177 -20.46 -1.26 -18.48
CA GLY A 177 -19.55 -2.16 -19.18
C GLY A 177 -18.17 -2.35 -18.52
N HIS A 178 -17.93 -1.71 -17.37
CA HIS A 178 -16.67 -1.79 -16.60
C HIS A 178 -16.76 -2.71 -15.37
N VAL A 179 -17.85 -3.45 -15.21
CA VAL A 179 -18.07 -4.35 -14.07
C VAL A 179 -16.88 -5.31 -13.88
N ALA A 180 -16.31 -5.83 -14.98
CA ALA A 180 -15.21 -6.78 -14.95
C ALA A 180 -13.80 -6.14 -14.94
N ASP A 181 -13.67 -4.81 -14.86
CA ASP A 181 -12.37 -4.12 -14.95
C ASP A 181 -11.41 -4.52 -13.82
N TRP A 182 -11.93 -4.96 -12.67
CA TRP A 182 -11.12 -5.49 -11.56
C TRP A 182 -10.23 -6.66 -11.97
N LYS A 183 -10.60 -7.42 -13.01
CA LYS A 183 -9.77 -8.52 -13.55
C LYS A 183 -8.48 -8.03 -14.19
N THR A 184 -8.52 -6.84 -14.82
CA THR A 184 -7.37 -6.23 -15.48
C THR A 184 -6.67 -5.19 -14.61
N GLY A 185 -7.39 -4.64 -13.63
CA GLY A 185 -6.92 -3.63 -12.67
C GLY A 185 -7.08 -4.09 -11.22
N PRO A 186 -6.27 -5.06 -10.74
CA PRO A 186 -6.43 -5.64 -9.39
C PRO A 186 -6.19 -4.68 -8.23
N LEU A 187 -5.67 -3.48 -8.50
CA LEU A 187 -5.61 -2.41 -7.53
C LEU A 187 -7.02 -2.01 -7.03
N LEU A 188 -8.07 -2.17 -7.86
CA LEU A 188 -9.47 -1.90 -7.47
C LEU A 188 -9.89 -2.71 -6.24
N LEU A 189 -9.37 -3.93 -6.13
CA LEU A 189 -9.69 -4.86 -5.06
C LEU A 189 -9.00 -4.55 -3.72
N THR A 190 -7.99 -3.65 -3.72
CA THR A 190 -7.17 -3.37 -2.54
C THR A 190 -7.28 -1.92 -2.05
N GLN A 191 -7.89 -1.05 -2.84
CA GLN A 191 -8.18 0.32 -2.43
C GLN A 191 -9.44 0.39 -1.57
N LYS A 192 -9.57 1.43 -0.76
CA LYS A 192 -10.80 1.69 0.00
C LYS A 192 -11.98 1.86 -0.97
N SER A 193 -13.00 1.00 -0.87
CA SER A 193 -14.20 1.04 -1.72
C SER A 193 -14.85 2.42 -1.81
N ALA A 194 -14.97 3.14 -0.68
CA ALA A 194 -15.51 4.50 -0.64
C ALA A 194 -14.75 5.47 -1.55
N LYS A 195 -13.42 5.37 -1.60
CA LYS A 195 -12.56 6.21 -2.45
C LYS A 195 -12.75 5.87 -3.93
N VAL A 196 -12.77 4.58 -4.28
CA VAL A 196 -12.99 4.13 -5.66
C VAL A 196 -14.38 4.55 -6.14
N THR A 197 -15.40 4.35 -5.31
CA THR A 197 -16.79 4.73 -5.57
C THR A 197 -16.93 6.23 -5.81
N ALA A 198 -16.36 7.06 -4.95
CA ALA A 198 -16.40 8.52 -5.09
C ALA A 198 -15.76 8.98 -6.40
N ARG A 199 -14.57 8.44 -6.72
CA ARG A 199 -13.83 8.75 -7.96
C ARG A 199 -14.59 8.30 -9.20
N TRP A 200 -15.18 7.11 -9.17
CA TRP A 200 -15.97 6.59 -10.29
C TRP A 200 -17.25 7.41 -10.53
N ARG A 201 -17.99 7.75 -9.47
CA ARG A 201 -19.18 8.64 -9.58
C ARG A 201 -18.81 10.01 -10.13
N LEU A 202 -17.67 10.55 -9.73
CA LEU A 202 -17.16 11.81 -10.26
C LEU A 202 -16.90 11.70 -11.77
N LEU A 203 -16.19 10.66 -12.24
CA LEU A 203 -15.97 10.43 -13.68
C LEU A 203 -17.28 10.31 -14.45
N ARG A 204 -18.26 9.57 -13.93
CA ARG A 204 -19.56 9.41 -14.59
C ARG A 204 -20.31 10.72 -14.76
N ARG A 205 -20.26 11.61 -13.76
CA ARG A 205 -20.86 12.96 -13.86
C ARG A 205 -20.15 13.83 -14.89
N LEU A 206 -18.85 13.64 -15.00
CA LEU A 206 -17.96 14.45 -15.81
C LEU A 206 -17.92 14.03 -17.28
N ALA A 207 -18.10 12.75 -17.56
CA ALA A 207 -18.08 12.20 -18.91
C ALA A 207 -19.01 12.91 -19.92
N PRO A 208 -20.29 13.20 -19.63
CA PRO A 208 -21.13 13.93 -20.58
C PRO A 208 -20.69 15.39 -20.80
N LEU A 209 -19.85 15.94 -19.91
CA LEU A 209 -19.36 17.32 -19.99
C LEU A 209 -18.04 17.45 -20.75
N HIS A 210 -17.36 16.33 -21.04
CA HIS A 210 -16.05 16.33 -21.68
C HIS A 210 -15.86 15.09 -22.56
N ALA A 211 -15.91 15.29 -23.88
CA ALA A 211 -15.84 14.19 -24.86
C ALA A 211 -14.61 13.27 -24.68
N PRO A 212 -13.38 13.77 -24.41
CA PRO A 212 -12.24 12.88 -24.13
C PRO A 212 -12.45 11.92 -22.94
N TRP A 213 -13.27 12.30 -21.95
CA TRP A 213 -13.60 11.43 -20.82
C TRP A 213 -14.69 10.42 -21.14
N ALA A 214 -15.71 10.82 -21.91
CA ALA A 214 -16.67 9.88 -22.47
C ALA A 214 -15.97 8.83 -23.33
N ASP A 215 -15.06 9.26 -24.22
CA ASP A 215 -14.28 8.37 -25.09
C ASP A 215 -13.33 7.48 -24.29
N TRP A 216 -12.74 8.00 -23.21
CA TRP A 216 -11.90 7.20 -22.34
C TRP A 216 -12.72 6.13 -21.60
N MET A 217 -13.91 6.45 -21.08
CA MET A 217 -14.76 5.42 -20.47
C MET A 217 -15.26 4.43 -21.53
N ALA A 218 -15.62 4.89 -22.73
CA ALA A 218 -16.03 3.99 -23.81
C ALA A 218 -14.89 3.03 -24.23
N ARG A 219 -13.64 3.50 -24.22
CA ARG A 219 -12.45 2.67 -24.38
C ARG A 219 -12.25 1.87 -23.09
N ARG A 220 -12.42 0.54 -23.11
CA ARG A 220 -12.15 -0.36 -21.97
C ARG A 220 -10.68 -0.41 -21.50
N GLY A 221 -9.91 0.66 -21.70
CA GLY A 221 -8.52 0.82 -21.29
C GLY A 221 -8.41 1.04 -19.79
N GLY A 222 -8.50 -0.05 -19.03
CA GLY A 222 -8.11 -0.20 -17.63
C GLY A 222 -8.45 0.99 -16.73
N ALA A 223 -9.65 0.97 -16.13
CA ALA A 223 -10.11 1.98 -15.18
C ALA A 223 -9.11 2.27 -14.03
N GLY A 224 -8.20 1.33 -13.77
CA GLY A 224 -7.20 1.45 -12.72
C GLY A 224 -6.29 2.67 -12.83
N SER A 225 -5.73 2.99 -14.00
CA SER A 225 -4.70 4.05 -14.07
C SER A 225 -5.18 5.41 -13.58
N ILE A 226 -6.46 5.71 -13.80
CA ILE A 226 -7.10 6.97 -13.43
C ILE A 226 -7.60 6.94 -11.99
N LEU A 227 -8.27 5.85 -11.60
CA LEU A 227 -8.83 5.70 -10.25
C LEU A 227 -7.76 5.69 -9.15
N PHE A 228 -6.48 5.51 -9.48
CA PHE A 228 -5.36 5.47 -8.52
C PHE A 228 -4.46 6.70 -8.54
N GLY A 229 -4.83 7.76 -9.26
CA GLY A 229 -4.16 9.07 -9.16
C GLY A 229 -4.09 9.58 -7.70
N SER A 230 -3.15 10.48 -7.43
CA SER A 230 -3.01 11.10 -6.11
C SER A 230 -4.29 11.80 -5.68
N GLU A 231 -4.52 11.94 -4.37
CA GLU A 231 -5.69 12.68 -3.87
C GLU A 231 -5.70 14.13 -4.38
N ARG A 232 -4.51 14.75 -4.45
CA ARG A 232 -4.29 16.07 -5.04
C ARG A 232 -4.75 16.18 -6.50
N ALA A 233 -4.51 15.15 -7.31
CA ALA A 233 -5.00 15.11 -8.69
C ALA A 233 -6.52 15.10 -8.75
N TRP A 234 -7.16 14.30 -7.89
CA TRP A 234 -8.61 14.16 -7.86
C TRP A 234 -9.34 15.37 -7.29
N LEU A 235 -8.72 16.13 -6.38
CA LEU A 235 -9.26 17.40 -5.90
C LEU A 235 -9.40 18.43 -7.03
N LYS A 236 -8.46 18.47 -7.98
CA LYS A 236 -8.57 19.34 -9.16
C LYS A 236 -9.74 18.91 -10.06
N VAL A 237 -9.85 17.61 -10.31
CA VAL A 237 -10.96 17.04 -11.09
C VAL A 237 -12.31 17.36 -10.43
N GLU A 238 -12.39 17.27 -9.10
CA GLU A 238 -13.60 17.60 -8.34
C GLU A 238 -13.94 19.09 -8.40
N PHE A 239 -12.95 19.97 -8.24
CA PHE A 239 -13.14 21.42 -8.37
C PHE A 239 -13.70 21.80 -9.74
N LEU A 240 -13.12 21.25 -10.81
CA LEU A 240 -13.60 21.51 -12.17
C LEU A 240 -14.97 20.93 -12.43
N ALA A 241 -15.27 19.75 -11.88
CA ALA A 241 -16.61 19.20 -11.96
C ALA A 241 -17.65 20.11 -11.32
N GLY A 242 -17.31 20.75 -10.20
CA GLY A 242 -18.16 21.74 -9.55
C GLY A 242 -18.45 22.95 -10.42
N ARG A 243 -17.49 23.39 -11.24
CA ARG A 243 -17.67 24.54 -12.16
C ARG A 243 -18.36 24.20 -13.47
N LEU A 244 -18.20 22.96 -13.96
CA LEU A 244 -18.82 22.52 -15.20
C LEU A 244 -20.26 22.05 -15.00
N ALA A 245 -20.69 21.81 -13.76
CA ALA A 245 -22.07 21.52 -13.46
C ALA A 245 -22.94 22.73 -13.87
N PRO A 246 -23.97 22.54 -14.72
CA PRO A 246 -24.83 23.65 -15.13
C PRO A 246 -25.47 24.29 -13.89
N GLU A 247 -25.50 25.62 -13.82
CA GLU A 247 -25.93 26.41 -12.64
C GLU A 247 -27.38 26.15 -12.14
N GLY A 248 -28.12 25.20 -12.73
CA GLY A 248 -29.42 24.75 -12.25
C GLY A 248 -29.46 23.30 -11.75
N ALA A 249 -28.36 22.53 -11.86
CA ALA A 249 -28.29 21.13 -11.43
C ALA A 249 -27.82 21.00 -9.98
N GLY A 250 -28.52 21.68 -9.06
CA GLY A 250 -28.54 21.42 -7.62
C GLY A 250 -27.18 21.42 -6.90
N ALA A 251 -26.96 22.44 -6.06
CA ALA A 251 -25.96 22.39 -5.00
C ALA A 251 -26.04 21.04 -4.26
N ALA A 252 -25.01 20.20 -4.41
CA ALA A 252 -24.86 19.02 -3.58
C ALA A 252 -24.77 19.50 -2.12
N PRO A 253 -25.46 18.87 -1.16
CA PRO A 253 -25.38 19.28 0.23
C PRO A 253 -23.91 19.20 0.66
N ALA A 254 -23.37 20.33 1.12
CA ALA A 254 -22.10 20.37 1.83
C ALA A 254 -22.10 19.23 2.84
N ARG A 255 -21.01 18.45 2.87
CA ARG A 255 -20.80 17.31 3.79
C ARG A 255 -21.48 17.61 5.12
N ALA A 256 -22.56 16.88 5.42
CA ALA A 256 -23.16 16.92 6.73
C ALA A 256 -22.05 16.59 7.74
N ALA A 257 -21.68 17.58 8.54
CA ALA A 257 -20.87 17.37 9.71
C ALA A 257 -21.53 16.26 10.52
N GLU A 258 -20.77 15.24 10.89
CA GLU A 258 -21.20 14.26 11.89
C GLU A 258 -21.68 15.02 13.12
N ALA A 259 -23.00 14.98 13.36
CA ALA A 259 -23.58 15.49 14.59
C ALA A 259 -23.13 14.59 15.77
N PRO A 260 -22.81 15.17 16.94
CA PRO A 260 -22.33 14.42 18.07
C PRO A 260 -23.41 13.46 18.59
N ALA A 261 -22.98 12.24 18.91
CA ALA A 261 -23.80 11.21 19.53
C ALA A 261 -24.56 11.78 20.74
N ALA A 262 -25.89 11.72 20.67
CA ALA A 262 -26.78 12.08 21.75
C ALA A 262 -26.51 11.22 22.98
N ALA A 263 -26.47 11.89 24.13
CA ALA A 263 -26.21 11.36 25.45
C ALA A 263 -27.16 10.22 25.84
N ALA A 264 -26.59 9.16 26.42
CA ALA A 264 -27.32 8.18 27.20
C ALA A 264 -27.80 8.82 28.51
N PRO A 265 -29.08 8.63 28.92
CA PRO A 265 -29.53 9.10 30.22
C PRO A 265 -29.05 8.14 31.31
N ALA A 266 -28.26 8.69 32.23
CA ALA A 266 -28.06 8.13 33.56
C ALA A 266 -29.23 8.49 34.46
N GLY A 267 -29.69 7.53 35.27
CA GLY A 267 -30.41 7.81 36.51
C GLY A 267 -31.68 6.99 36.72
N GLY A 268 -31.74 6.26 37.85
CA GLY A 268 -33.00 5.76 38.38
C GLY A 268 -32.88 4.53 39.28
N ALA A 269 -32.48 4.76 40.53
CA ALA A 269 -32.46 3.76 41.61
C ALA A 269 -33.86 3.24 41.98
N GLY A 270 -33.93 2.00 42.46
CA GLY A 270 -35.08 1.42 43.15
C GLY A 270 -34.66 0.24 44.02
N GLN A 271 -34.50 0.50 45.32
CA GLN A 271 -34.46 -0.53 46.37
C GLN A 271 -35.83 -1.21 46.53
N ALA A 272 -35.88 -2.52 46.83
CA ALA A 272 -36.47 -3.06 48.06
C ALA A 272 -36.64 -4.61 48.04
N LEU A 273 -35.99 -5.24 49.01
CA LEU A 273 -36.48 -6.30 49.94
C LEU A 273 -36.94 -7.71 49.49
N LEU A 274 -36.11 -8.68 49.89
CA LEU A 274 -36.34 -9.74 50.93
C LEU A 274 -37.07 -11.09 50.63
N VAL A 275 -36.41 -12.15 51.16
CA VAL A 275 -36.84 -13.53 51.54
C VAL A 275 -36.97 -14.57 50.40
N GLY A 276 -36.37 -15.77 50.45
CA GLY A 276 -35.59 -16.43 51.50
C GLY A 276 -35.07 -17.83 51.11
N THR A 277 -34.14 -18.32 51.94
CA THR A 277 -33.92 -19.71 52.42
C THR A 277 -34.03 -20.90 51.47
N ALA A 278 -32.92 -21.65 51.34
CA ALA A 278 -32.67 -22.95 52.00
C ALA A 278 -31.95 -23.96 51.09
N GLU A 279 -30.93 -24.62 51.69
CA GLU A 279 -30.51 -26.03 51.52
C GLU A 279 -30.19 -26.55 50.10
N GLY A 280 -29.10 -27.25 49.81
CA GLY A 280 -28.14 -27.98 50.62
C GLY A 280 -27.45 -29.02 49.71
N ALA A 281 -26.39 -29.63 50.23
CA ALA A 281 -25.73 -30.86 49.74
C ALA A 281 -24.75 -30.78 48.54
N ALA A 282 -23.46 -30.73 48.90
CA ALA A 282 -22.40 -31.52 48.26
C ALA A 282 -22.64 -33.04 48.51
N PRO A 283 -22.01 -33.99 47.78
CA PRO A 283 -20.60 -34.37 48.03
C PRO A 283 -19.83 -34.76 46.73
N ALA A 284 -18.54 -34.41 46.58
CA ALA A 284 -17.31 -35.14 46.97
C ALA A 284 -16.69 -36.06 45.89
N THR A 285 -15.38 -35.86 45.69
CA THR A 285 -14.31 -36.83 45.33
C THR A 285 -14.42 -37.59 43.99
N SER A 286 -13.41 -37.64 43.12
CA SER A 286 -12.12 -38.31 43.37
C SER A 286 -11.11 -38.03 42.23
N ALA A 287 -9.83 -37.94 42.57
CA ALA A 287 -8.69 -38.16 41.67
C ALA A 287 -8.54 -39.68 41.36
N PRO A 288 -7.66 -40.12 40.42
CA PRO A 288 -6.27 -40.36 40.83
C PRO A 288 -5.16 -40.23 39.74
N ALA A 289 -3.93 -40.17 40.27
CA ALA A 289 -2.69 -40.84 39.83
C ALA A 289 -1.94 -40.44 38.53
N ALA A 290 -0.81 -39.75 38.76
CA ALA A 290 0.57 -40.11 38.40
C ALA A 290 0.85 -41.08 37.23
N ASN A 291 1.73 -40.64 36.33
CA ASN A 291 2.65 -41.55 35.64
C ASN A 291 4.06 -40.94 35.60
N THR A 292 5.04 -41.74 36.01
CA THR A 292 6.47 -41.46 36.10
C THR A 292 7.24 -42.54 35.37
N GLY A 293 8.31 -42.15 34.68
CA GLY A 293 9.35 -43.04 34.13
C GLY A 293 9.40 -43.01 32.60
N ALA A 294 10.54 -43.05 31.91
CA ALA A 294 11.94 -43.15 32.31
C ALA A 294 12.81 -42.78 31.09
N ALA A 295 14.07 -42.47 31.36
CA ALA A 295 15.12 -42.20 30.38
C ALA A 295 15.54 -43.45 29.58
N ALA A 296 16.00 -43.25 28.35
CA ALA A 296 16.95 -44.15 27.68
C ALA A 296 17.78 -43.37 26.65
N GLU A 297 19.10 -43.39 26.87
CA GLU A 297 20.15 -42.99 25.94
C GLU A 297 20.22 -43.94 24.73
N GLY A 298 20.69 -43.45 23.58
CA GLY A 298 21.03 -44.30 22.43
C GLY A 298 21.18 -43.58 21.09
N ARG A 299 22.35 -42.99 20.84
CA ARG A 299 22.96 -42.81 19.48
C ARG A 299 23.77 -44.10 19.15
N PRO A 300 24.30 -44.33 17.92
CA PRO A 300 24.17 -43.63 16.63
C PRO A 300 23.99 -44.57 15.40
N GLY A 301 23.75 -43.97 14.22
CA GLY A 301 24.32 -44.43 12.94
C GLY A 301 23.36 -45.12 11.96
N THR A 302 23.21 -44.57 10.75
CA THR A 302 23.84 -45.10 9.53
C THR A 302 23.46 -44.27 8.30
N ARG A 303 24.43 -44.17 7.40
CA ARG A 303 24.38 -43.59 6.06
C ARG A 303 23.41 -44.39 5.17
N GLY A 304 22.74 -43.70 4.25
CA GLY A 304 22.08 -44.31 3.10
C GLY A 304 21.94 -43.29 1.98
N ALA A 305 22.92 -43.27 1.09
CA ALA A 305 22.87 -42.57 -0.19
C ALA A 305 22.30 -43.50 -1.27
N ALA A 306 21.42 -42.98 -2.11
CA ALA A 306 21.08 -43.46 -3.46
C ALA A 306 20.45 -42.26 -4.19
N ALA A 307 21.12 -41.63 -5.18
CA ALA A 307 21.18 -42.04 -6.60
C ALA A 307 19.76 -42.21 -7.17
N ALA A 308 19.19 -41.23 -7.87
CA ALA A 308 19.45 -40.83 -9.26
C ALA A 308 18.94 -41.85 -10.29
N ASP A 309 17.79 -41.54 -10.91
CA ASP A 309 17.35 -41.82 -12.30
C ASP A 309 15.83 -41.50 -12.40
N GLU A 310 15.23 -41.06 -13.49
CA GLU A 310 15.70 -40.64 -14.81
C GLU A 310 14.56 -39.79 -15.46
N SER A 311 14.97 -38.75 -16.18
CA SER A 311 14.44 -38.25 -17.45
C SER A 311 13.08 -38.74 -18.00
N ALA A 312 12.18 -37.79 -18.32
CA ALA A 312 11.58 -37.64 -19.66
C ALA A 312 10.52 -36.53 -19.70
N ALA A 313 10.83 -35.36 -20.29
CA ALA A 313 9.83 -34.49 -20.90
C ALA A 313 10.46 -33.52 -21.92
N ALA A 314 10.45 -33.98 -23.16
CA ALA A 314 10.47 -33.28 -24.44
C ALA A 314 10.61 -31.75 -24.44
N GLY A 315 11.68 -31.31 -25.09
CA GLY A 315 11.91 -29.92 -25.46
C GLY A 315 10.89 -29.37 -26.46
N ARG A 316 10.59 -28.08 -26.30
CA ARG A 316 10.12 -27.21 -27.36
C ARG A 316 10.83 -25.88 -27.24
N SER A 317 11.88 -25.72 -28.04
CA SER A 317 12.51 -24.44 -28.32
C SER A 317 11.50 -23.52 -29.01
N ARG A 318 11.31 -22.31 -28.48
CA ARG A 318 10.58 -21.22 -29.15
C ARG A 318 11.56 -20.08 -29.47
N PRO A 319 11.43 -19.44 -30.64
CA PRO A 319 12.41 -18.49 -31.14
C PRO A 319 12.31 -17.13 -30.44
N ALA A 320 13.47 -16.52 -30.25
CA ALA A 320 13.62 -15.13 -29.82
C ALA A 320 13.13 -14.19 -30.94
N GLY A 321 12.01 -13.51 -30.70
CA GLY A 321 11.54 -12.42 -31.52
C GLY A 321 12.26 -11.13 -31.15
N ALA A 322 12.98 -10.56 -32.12
CA ALA A 322 13.61 -9.25 -32.04
C ALA A 322 12.53 -8.17 -31.86
N TRP A 323 12.73 -7.31 -30.85
CA TRP A 323 11.92 -6.12 -30.64
C TRP A 323 12.52 -4.98 -31.47
N HIS A 324 11.77 -4.50 -32.45
CA HIS A 324 12.07 -3.28 -33.18
C HIS A 324 11.65 -2.05 -32.37
N GLU A 325 12.59 -1.14 -32.20
CA GLU A 325 12.44 0.18 -31.59
C GLU A 325 12.02 1.18 -32.69
N PRO A 326 10.88 1.91 -32.57
CA PRO A 326 10.51 2.89 -33.57
C PRO A 326 11.17 4.25 -33.31
N GLU A 327 11.68 4.82 -34.39
CA GLU A 327 12.32 6.13 -34.51
C GLU A 327 11.44 7.26 -33.94
N GLN A 328 12.08 8.17 -33.20
CA GLN A 328 11.49 9.39 -32.70
C GLN A 328 11.39 10.41 -33.84
N GLN A 329 10.16 10.80 -34.18
CA GLN A 329 9.87 11.87 -35.13
C GLN A 329 9.65 13.17 -34.34
N THR A 330 10.58 14.11 -34.47
CA THR A 330 10.47 15.47 -33.95
C THR A 330 9.45 16.27 -34.76
N VAL A 331 8.43 16.80 -34.09
CA VAL A 331 7.45 17.73 -34.67
C VAL A 331 7.66 19.10 -34.04
N ASP A 332 7.96 20.09 -34.88
CA ASP A 332 8.10 21.49 -34.51
C ASP A 332 6.75 22.11 -34.07
N LEU A 333 6.76 22.85 -32.96
CA LEU A 333 5.63 23.65 -32.47
C LEU A 333 5.92 25.14 -32.73
N PRO A 334 4.95 25.93 -33.24
CA PRO A 334 5.11 27.37 -33.40
C PRO A 334 4.86 28.11 -32.07
N ALA A 335 5.65 29.18 -31.88
CA ALA A 335 5.52 30.11 -30.76
C ALA A 335 4.27 30.98 -30.89
N ASN A 336 3.44 31.02 -29.83
CA ASN A 336 2.31 31.94 -29.72
C ASN A 336 2.63 33.07 -28.73
N GLY A 337 2.62 34.30 -29.24
CA GLY A 337 2.69 35.52 -28.47
C GLY A 337 1.35 35.87 -27.82
N VAL A 338 1.41 36.43 -26.61
CA VAL A 338 0.25 36.86 -25.82
C VAL A 338 0.03 38.35 -26.00
N ALA A 339 -1.16 38.74 -26.43
CA ALA A 339 -1.68 40.10 -26.32
C ALA A 339 -2.79 40.15 -25.26
N ALA A 340 -2.71 41.11 -24.35
CA ALA A 340 -3.66 41.32 -23.27
C ALA A 340 -4.83 42.20 -23.70
N GLY A 341 -6.06 41.82 -23.34
CA GLY A 341 -7.24 42.67 -23.53
C GLY A 341 -8.49 42.17 -22.80
N GLY A 342 -9.01 43.01 -21.90
CA GLY A 342 -10.44 43.28 -21.67
C GLY A 342 -11.33 42.21 -21.00
N LEU A 343 -11.67 42.44 -19.72
CA LEU A 343 -12.71 41.72 -18.98
C LEU A 343 -14.12 42.16 -19.43
N ALA A 344 -14.86 41.26 -20.10
CA ALA A 344 -16.30 41.37 -20.34
C ALA A 344 -17.00 40.05 -19.97
N ALA A 345 -18.25 40.17 -19.49
CA ALA A 345 -19.18 39.14 -19.01
C ALA A 345 -18.75 37.68 -19.25
N SER A 346 -18.48 36.96 -18.15
CA SER A 346 -17.85 35.63 -18.16
C SER A 346 -18.59 34.65 -19.07
N ALA A 347 -18.03 34.43 -20.26
CA ALA A 347 -18.24 33.20 -20.99
C ALA A 347 -18.01 32.03 -20.03
N ARG A 348 -18.87 31.01 -20.08
CA ARG A 348 -18.64 29.77 -19.34
C ARG A 348 -17.19 29.35 -19.57
N PRO A 349 -16.43 28.97 -18.52
CA PRO A 349 -15.10 28.44 -18.74
C PRO A 349 -15.23 27.18 -19.61
N THR A 350 -14.84 27.29 -20.87
CA THR A 350 -14.72 26.14 -21.76
C THR A 350 -13.48 25.38 -21.33
N LEU A 351 -13.53 24.05 -21.37
CA LEU A 351 -12.31 23.22 -21.24
C LEU A 351 -11.43 23.34 -22.51
N GLU A 352 -11.59 24.40 -23.31
CA GLU A 352 -10.78 24.64 -24.50
C GLU A 352 -9.32 24.85 -24.07
N GLY A 353 -8.45 23.93 -24.47
CA GLY A 353 -7.04 23.87 -24.06
C GLY A 353 -6.71 22.86 -22.97
N ALA A 354 -7.70 22.15 -22.40
CA ALA A 354 -7.43 21.03 -21.50
C ALA A 354 -6.72 19.88 -22.26
N PRO A 355 -5.70 19.21 -21.67
CA PRO A 355 -4.93 18.20 -22.38
C PRO A 355 -5.80 17.05 -22.93
N LEU A 356 -5.42 16.56 -24.12
CA LEU A 356 -6.12 15.50 -24.88
C LEU A 356 -6.21 14.15 -24.14
N SER A 357 -5.43 13.96 -23.07
CA SER A 357 -5.50 12.78 -22.22
C SER A 357 -5.54 13.15 -20.74
N LEU A 358 -6.32 12.41 -19.95
CA LEU A 358 -6.39 12.62 -18.50
C LEU A 358 -5.01 12.47 -17.82
N ARG A 359 -4.12 11.66 -18.40
CA ARG A 359 -2.77 11.47 -17.85
C ARG A 359 -1.90 12.72 -17.99
N GLN A 360 -1.93 13.39 -19.14
CA GLN A 360 -1.29 14.71 -19.32
C GLN A 360 -1.97 15.75 -18.42
N LEU A 361 -3.30 15.73 -18.38
CA LEU A 361 -4.12 16.60 -17.52
C LEU A 361 -3.80 16.45 -16.02
N VAL A 362 -3.49 15.25 -15.55
CA VAL A 362 -3.10 15.02 -14.14
C VAL A 362 -1.62 15.34 -13.88
N ALA A 363 -0.75 15.14 -14.87
CA ALA A 363 0.69 15.33 -14.74
C ALA A 363 1.12 16.80 -14.84
N GLU A 364 0.48 17.60 -15.69
CA GLU A 364 0.89 18.97 -16.02
C GLU A 364 0.25 20.04 -15.14
N TRP A 365 -0.70 19.65 -14.29
CA TRP A 365 -1.44 20.58 -13.44
C TRP A 365 -0.70 20.74 -12.12
N SER A 366 0.22 21.70 -12.00
CA SER A 366 0.58 22.22 -10.67
C SER A 366 -0.66 22.89 -10.05
N TYR A 367 -0.71 23.05 -8.72
CA TYR A 367 -1.80 23.83 -8.10
C TYR A 367 -1.84 25.26 -8.64
N MET A 368 -0.67 25.84 -8.91
CA MET A 368 -0.54 27.18 -9.47
C MET A 368 -1.08 27.26 -10.89
N ASN A 369 -0.88 26.23 -11.71
CA ASN A 369 -1.43 26.19 -13.07
C ASN A 369 -2.97 26.11 -13.03
N VAL A 370 -3.52 25.30 -12.12
CA VAL A 370 -4.98 25.20 -11.95
C VAL A 370 -5.57 26.51 -11.43
N GLU A 371 -4.91 27.18 -10.47
CA GLU A 371 -5.34 28.50 -10.01
C GLU A 371 -5.26 29.55 -11.12
N ALA A 372 -4.18 29.56 -11.91
CA ALA A 372 -3.99 30.50 -13.01
C ALA A 372 -5.06 30.30 -14.11
N TRP A 373 -5.43 29.05 -14.42
CA TRP A 373 -6.47 28.77 -15.41
C TRP A 373 -7.88 28.92 -14.84
N GLN A 374 -8.06 28.67 -13.54
CA GLN A 374 -9.36 28.67 -12.86
C GLN A 374 -9.22 29.30 -11.47
N PRO A 375 -9.23 30.65 -11.38
CA PRO A 375 -9.09 31.36 -10.12
C PRO A 375 -10.09 30.90 -9.06
N GLY A 376 -9.65 30.81 -7.81
CA GLY A 376 -10.42 30.33 -6.66
C GLY A 376 -10.24 28.86 -6.30
N PHE A 377 -9.37 28.12 -7.01
CA PHE A 377 -9.02 26.74 -6.65
C PHE A 377 -8.33 26.66 -5.28
N MET A 378 -7.41 27.59 -4.99
CA MET A 378 -6.69 27.65 -3.72
C MET A 378 -7.61 28.02 -2.56
N ALA A 379 -8.55 28.94 -2.77
CA ALA A 379 -9.60 29.26 -1.80
C ALA A 379 -10.47 28.01 -1.52
N TRP A 380 -10.88 27.31 -2.58
CA TRP A 380 -11.66 26.07 -2.47
C TRP A 380 -10.90 24.94 -1.73
N LEU A 381 -9.58 24.83 -1.90
CA LEU A 381 -8.75 23.89 -1.12
C LEU A 381 -8.69 24.27 0.36
N ALA A 382 -8.53 25.57 0.65
CA ALA A 382 -8.46 26.09 2.01
C ALA A 382 -9.77 25.84 2.78
N GLU A 383 -10.93 26.06 2.14
CA GLU A 383 -12.25 25.76 2.73
C GLU A 383 -12.42 24.28 3.11
N ARG A 384 -11.70 23.38 2.44
CA ARG A 384 -11.71 21.94 2.72
C ARG A 384 -10.64 21.50 3.72
N GLY A 385 -9.88 22.44 4.28
CA GLY A 385 -8.78 22.16 5.20
C GLY A 385 -7.65 21.36 4.56
N VAL A 386 -7.52 21.40 3.23
CA VAL A 386 -6.42 20.72 2.54
C VAL A 386 -5.19 21.63 2.63
N PRO A 387 -4.12 21.23 3.35
CA PRO A 387 -2.95 22.08 3.47
C PRO A 387 -2.30 22.27 2.10
N CYS A 388 -2.22 23.53 1.68
CA CYS A 388 -1.41 23.95 0.55
C CYS A 388 0.05 23.94 1.00
N ASN A 389 0.65 22.75 1.08
CA ASN A 389 2.10 22.68 1.11
C ASN A 389 2.54 23.14 -0.28
N GLU A 390 2.87 24.43 -0.39
CA GLU A 390 3.70 24.90 -1.50
C GLU A 390 4.89 23.94 -1.58
N PRO A 391 5.22 23.42 -2.77
CA PRO A 391 6.52 22.80 -2.93
C PRO A 391 7.50 23.86 -2.46
N ALA A 392 8.28 23.56 -1.43
CA ALA A 392 9.33 24.46 -0.97
C ALA A 392 10.05 24.94 -2.23
N GLU A 393 10.06 26.27 -2.45
CA GLU A 393 10.76 26.81 -3.61
C GLU A 393 12.12 26.14 -3.64
N PRO A 394 12.56 25.59 -4.79
CA PRO A 394 13.86 24.96 -4.87
C PRO A 394 14.82 26.01 -4.34
N GLU A 395 15.44 25.74 -3.17
CA GLU A 395 16.32 26.71 -2.52
C GLU A 395 17.24 27.23 -3.61
N SER A 396 17.06 28.51 -3.92
CA SER A 396 17.89 29.20 -4.89
C SER A 396 19.31 28.98 -4.38
N VAL A 397 20.03 28.05 -5.03
CA VAL A 397 21.46 27.90 -4.85
C VAL A 397 22.02 29.17 -5.46
N ALA A 398 21.99 30.24 -4.67
CA ALA A 398 22.71 31.46 -4.92
C ALA A 398 24.18 31.07 -4.88
N GLY A 399 24.67 30.58 -6.02
CA GLY A 399 26.07 30.41 -6.31
C GLY A 399 26.71 31.79 -6.31
N GLY A 400 27.12 32.24 -5.14
CA GLY A 400 28.15 33.25 -5.00
C GLY A 400 29.46 32.67 -5.52
N ASN A 401 29.67 32.73 -6.83
CA ASN A 401 31.01 32.77 -7.37
C ASN A 401 31.53 34.19 -7.10
N GLU A 402 32.17 34.38 -5.94
CA GLU A 402 33.06 35.52 -5.76
C GLU A 402 34.29 35.29 -6.64
N GLU A 403 34.33 35.99 -7.78
CA GLU A 403 35.56 36.23 -8.53
C GLU A 403 36.49 37.08 -7.65
N GLY A 404 37.60 36.50 -7.20
CA GLY A 404 38.70 37.24 -6.58
C GLY A 404 39.50 38.01 -7.66
N PRO A 405 39.88 39.28 -7.42
CA PRO A 405 40.68 40.03 -8.38
C PRO A 405 42.17 39.67 -8.31
N SER A 406 42.80 39.70 -9.49
CA SER A 406 44.22 39.50 -9.79
C SER A 406 45.17 40.50 -9.14
#